data_AF-A0A349Y7B4-F1
#
_entry.id   AF-A0A349Y7B4-F1
#
_cell.length_a   1.000
_cell.length_b   1.000
_cell.length_c   1.000
_cell.angle_alpha   90.00
_cell.angle_beta   90.00
_cell.angle_gamma   90.00
#
_symmetry.space_group_name_H-M   'P 1'
#
loop_
_entity.id
_entity.type
_entity.pdbx_description
1 polymer ?
#
loop_
_entity_poly.entity_id
_entity_poly.type
_entity_poly.pdbx_seq_one_letter_code
_entity_poly.pdbx_strand_id
1 'polypeptide(L)'
;MTFSNAMRLRSVRRQKLLHLCALGVALMVANGTLMAATPSGAVPKPAATTAPATAPASLSVSKIDFKRGDDGAGRLILQFDGQGASPDLRSQGNSVVIDVGNARLPENLQKSINVTDFATPVQRIDPKPYGGGTQLVLNTNTAFESLAYQSGNEYVVEISPRQAAPATGAVTASSVSQAAAALGQRGYSGKPVTFNFQDVPVRTVLQLVAEESNLNVVASDSVQGNVTLRLINVPWDQALDIVLRAKGLDKRRDGGVIWVAPQPELAKFEQDKEDARIAIENREDLVTDYVQINYHNAGAIFKALTEAKGIGGSSGGSGGSSQEDSGFLSSRGRIVADERTNTLMISDIPKKIARMRELISVIDRPVDQVLIESRIVIATDTFARELGAKFGISGSR
;
A
#
# COMPACT_ATOMS: atom_id res chain seq x y z
N MET A 1 13.77 -78.56 0.11
CA MET A 1 12.71 -78.49 1.13
C MET A 1 11.50 -77.80 0.51
N THR A 2 10.39 -78.52 0.41
CA THR A 2 9.09 -77.99 -0.02
C THR A 2 8.42 -77.25 1.13
N PHE A 3 7.65 -76.20 0.86
CA PHE A 3 6.26 -76.08 1.34
C PHE A 3 5.52 -74.92 0.65
N SER A 4 4.43 -75.25 -0.02
CA SER A 4 3.37 -74.33 -0.41
C SER A 4 2.50 -74.01 0.81
N ASN A 5 1.86 -72.84 0.86
CA ASN A 5 0.39 -72.82 0.77
C ASN A 5 -0.18 -71.41 0.49
N ALA A 6 -1.41 -71.38 -0.02
CA ALA A 6 -2.19 -70.17 -0.25
C ALA A 6 -3.26 -70.00 0.82
N MET A 7 -3.73 -68.76 1.06
CA MET A 7 -5.18 -68.51 1.04
C MET A 7 -5.54 -67.03 0.80
N ARG A 8 -6.74 -66.83 0.27
CA ARG A 8 -7.33 -65.54 -0.10
C ARG A 8 -8.11 -64.97 1.10
N LEU A 9 -8.42 -63.66 1.07
CA LEU A 9 -9.82 -63.22 1.11
C LEU A 9 -10.04 -61.75 0.68
N ARG A 10 -11.28 -61.51 0.25
CA ARG A 10 -11.98 -60.28 -0.16
C ARG A 10 -12.17 -59.31 1.02
N SER A 11 -12.74 -58.10 0.91
CA SER A 11 -12.86 -57.05 -0.14
C SER A 11 -13.70 -55.91 0.48
N VAL A 12 -13.34 -54.63 0.31
CA VAL A 12 -14.26 -53.52 0.65
C VAL A 12 -14.22 -52.45 -0.44
N ARG A 13 -15.40 -52.04 -0.92
CA ARG A 13 -15.62 -51.10 -2.03
C ARG A 13 -16.68 -50.08 -1.63
N ARG A 14 -16.29 -48.82 -1.39
CA ARG A 14 -17.16 -47.63 -1.23
C ARG A 14 -16.32 -46.38 -1.48
N GLN A 15 -16.82 -45.26 -1.99
CA GLN A 15 -17.95 -44.99 -2.88
C GLN A 15 -17.70 -43.58 -3.46
N LYS A 16 -17.83 -43.35 -4.77
CA LYS A 16 -17.65 -42.00 -5.34
C LYS A 16 -18.93 -41.18 -5.16
N LEU A 17 -18.81 -39.97 -4.63
CA LEU A 17 -19.88 -38.98 -4.68
C LEU A 17 -20.03 -38.44 -6.11
N LEU A 18 -21.26 -38.48 -6.61
CA LEU A 18 -21.76 -37.68 -7.71
C LEU A 18 -22.93 -36.87 -7.15
N HIS A 19 -23.01 -35.58 -7.50
CA HIS A 19 -24.19 -34.77 -7.28
C HIS A 19 -24.77 -34.36 -8.62
N LEU A 20 -26.08 -34.60 -8.75
CA LEU A 20 -26.87 -34.40 -9.95
C LEU A 20 -28.18 -33.80 -9.49
N CYS A 21 -28.41 -32.53 -9.77
CA CYS A 21 -29.62 -31.80 -9.38
C CYS A 21 -30.60 -31.71 -10.55
N ALA A 22 -31.80 -32.24 -10.37
CA ALA A 22 -32.95 -32.02 -11.25
C ALA A 22 -34.28 -32.34 -10.51
N LEU A 23 -35.36 -31.72 -10.97
CA LEU A 23 -36.74 -31.70 -10.41
C LEU A 23 -36.89 -30.99 -9.04
N GLY A 24 -37.95 -30.21 -8.78
CA GLY A 24 -39.11 -29.83 -9.61
C GLY A 24 -40.47 -30.26 -9.00
N VAL A 25 -41.55 -29.55 -9.36
CA VAL A 25 -42.95 -29.68 -8.86
C VAL A 25 -43.16 -29.02 -7.48
N ALA A 26 -43.93 -27.95 -7.23
CA ALA A 26 -45.11 -27.28 -7.84
C ALA A 26 -46.49 -27.77 -7.33
N LEU A 27 -47.26 -26.89 -6.67
CA LEU A 27 -48.72 -27.00 -6.53
C LEU A 27 -49.39 -25.66 -6.13
N MET A 28 -50.26 -25.14 -7.02
CA MET A 28 -51.65 -24.64 -6.84
C MET A 28 -52.03 -23.59 -5.75
N VAL A 29 -53.09 -22.77 -5.88
CA VAL A 29 -53.83 -22.10 -7.00
C VAL A 29 -55.02 -21.29 -6.38
N ALA A 30 -55.71 -20.48 -7.21
CA ALA A 30 -57.05 -19.87 -6.98
C ALA A 30 -57.10 -18.60 -6.08
N ASN A 31 -57.98 -17.61 -6.32
CA ASN A 31 -58.92 -17.36 -7.43
C ASN A 31 -59.39 -15.88 -7.44
N GLY A 32 -60.01 -15.43 -8.56
CA GLY A 32 -60.91 -14.27 -8.61
C GLY A 32 -60.31 -12.98 -9.23
N THR A 33 -60.48 -12.65 -10.51
CA THR A 33 -61.67 -12.11 -11.22
C THR A 33 -62.09 -10.69 -10.80
N LEU A 34 -62.48 -9.74 -11.68
CA LEU A 34 -62.49 -9.61 -13.15
C LEU A 34 -62.87 -8.15 -13.51
N MET A 35 -62.43 -7.65 -14.68
CA MET A 35 -63.04 -6.54 -15.46
C MET A 35 -63.17 -5.13 -14.81
N ALA A 36 -63.46 -4.05 -15.53
CA ALA A 36 -63.10 -3.57 -16.89
C ALA A 36 -63.64 -2.13 -17.02
N ALA A 37 -63.01 -1.27 -17.86
CA ALA A 37 -63.66 -0.29 -18.77
C ALA A 37 -62.73 0.86 -19.19
N THR A 38 -62.80 1.13 -20.48
CA THR A 38 -62.30 2.29 -21.26
C THR A 38 -63.29 3.49 -21.15
N PRO A 39 -63.14 4.62 -21.90
CA PRO A 39 -61.95 5.35 -22.40
C PRO A 39 -62.03 6.90 -22.15
N SER A 40 -61.02 7.63 -22.64
CA SER A 40 -61.11 9.02 -23.16
C SER A 40 -61.30 10.20 -22.19
N GLY A 41 -60.64 11.34 -22.47
CA GLY A 41 -61.12 12.66 -22.00
C GLY A 41 -60.07 13.67 -21.53
N ALA A 42 -59.79 14.66 -22.38
CA ALA A 42 -59.48 16.06 -22.05
C ALA A 42 -58.30 16.45 -21.11
N VAL A 43 -57.29 17.03 -21.77
CA VAL A 43 -56.40 18.12 -21.32
C VAL A 43 -57.11 19.19 -20.47
N PRO A 44 -56.41 19.81 -19.50
CA PRO A 44 -56.54 21.26 -19.33
C PRO A 44 -55.19 22.01 -19.32
N LYS A 45 -55.16 23.09 -20.08
CA LYS A 45 -54.18 24.19 -20.04
C LYS A 45 -54.50 25.11 -18.85
N PRO A 46 -53.49 25.77 -18.24
CA PRO A 46 -53.59 27.22 -18.07
C PRO A 46 -52.44 28.02 -18.68
N ALA A 47 -52.78 29.21 -19.20
CA ALA A 47 -51.93 30.40 -19.30
C ALA A 47 -52.80 31.59 -18.80
N ALA A 48 -52.28 32.73 -18.33
CA ALA A 48 -50.89 33.21 -18.24
C ALA A 48 -50.61 33.72 -16.78
N THR A 49 -49.92 34.82 -16.41
CA THR A 49 -49.41 36.01 -17.13
C THR A 49 -48.21 36.66 -16.41
N THR A 50 -47.15 36.96 -17.15
CA THR A 50 -46.10 38.00 -16.92
C THR A 50 -45.53 38.28 -15.51
N ALA A 51 -44.27 37.89 -15.30
CA ALA A 51 -43.18 38.70 -14.74
C ALA A 51 -41.85 38.13 -15.28
N PRO A 52 -40.73 38.89 -15.36
CA PRO A 52 -39.67 38.59 -16.34
C PRO A 52 -38.87 37.32 -16.04
N ALA A 53 -38.34 36.70 -17.09
CA ALA A 53 -37.30 35.72 -16.97
C ALA A 53 -36.05 36.39 -16.35
N THR A 54 -35.81 36.13 -15.07
CA THR A 54 -34.56 36.47 -14.42
C THR A 54 -33.44 35.78 -15.21
N ALA A 55 -32.58 36.59 -15.84
CA ALA A 55 -31.35 36.10 -16.45
C ALA A 55 -30.61 35.20 -15.44
N PRO A 56 -29.89 34.14 -15.88
CA PRO A 56 -29.10 33.34 -14.94
C PRO A 56 -28.24 34.30 -14.12
N ALA A 57 -28.44 34.29 -12.80
CA ALA A 57 -27.84 35.27 -11.90
C ALA A 57 -26.35 35.35 -12.24
N SER A 58 -25.88 36.55 -12.56
CA SER A 58 -24.55 36.74 -13.13
C SER A 58 -23.50 36.51 -12.06
N LEU A 59 -23.20 35.23 -11.84
CA LEU A 59 -22.29 34.73 -10.86
C LEU A 59 -20.94 35.40 -11.05
N SER A 60 -20.31 35.84 -9.97
CA SER A 60 -19.01 36.48 -10.00
C SER A 60 -18.04 35.84 -9.01
N VAL A 61 -16.76 35.89 -9.36
CA VAL A 61 -15.69 35.50 -8.45
C VAL A 61 -15.54 36.64 -7.43
N SER A 62 -15.99 36.40 -6.19
CA SER A 62 -15.94 37.36 -5.09
C SER A 62 -14.51 37.50 -4.55
N LYS A 63 -13.80 36.38 -4.39
CA LYS A 63 -12.43 36.35 -3.87
C LYS A 63 -11.63 35.19 -4.44
N ILE A 64 -10.35 35.45 -4.70
CA ILE A 64 -9.31 34.44 -4.94
C ILE A 64 -8.31 34.58 -3.79
N ASP A 65 -8.07 33.50 -3.04
CA ASP A 65 -7.14 33.45 -1.91
C ASP A 65 -6.21 32.24 -2.08
N PHE A 66 -4.96 32.34 -1.61
CA PHE A 66 -3.98 31.25 -1.71
C PHE A 66 -3.23 31.10 -0.39
N LYS A 67 -3.16 29.86 0.10
CA LYS A 67 -2.54 29.53 1.38
C LYS A 67 -1.66 28.29 1.23
N ARG A 68 -0.57 28.25 2.00
CA ARG A 68 0.20 27.03 2.22
C ARG A 68 -0.55 26.14 3.21
N GLY A 69 -0.73 24.86 2.87
CA GLY A 69 -1.16 23.82 3.81
C GLY A 69 0.04 23.22 4.56
N ASP A 70 -0.22 22.58 5.70
CA ASP A 70 0.82 22.09 6.61
C ASP A 70 1.74 21.05 5.95
N ASP A 71 1.21 20.22 5.04
CA ASP A 71 1.95 19.23 4.24
C ASP A 71 2.80 19.84 3.09
N GLY A 72 2.92 21.17 3.04
CA GLY A 72 3.60 21.89 1.95
C GLY A 72 2.80 21.99 0.65
N ALA A 73 1.53 21.53 0.65
CA ALA A 73 0.61 21.71 -0.46
C ALA A 73 0.22 23.19 -0.65
N GLY A 74 -0.01 23.60 -1.89
CA GLY A 74 -0.62 24.88 -2.22
C GLY A 74 -2.14 24.76 -2.26
N ARG A 75 -2.85 25.47 -1.40
CA ARG A 75 -4.32 25.50 -1.35
C ARG A 75 -4.85 26.81 -1.93
N LEU A 76 -5.45 26.73 -3.11
CA LEU A 76 -6.20 27.82 -3.73
C LEU A 76 -7.66 27.75 -3.27
N ILE A 77 -8.22 28.89 -2.86
CA ILE A 77 -9.62 29.03 -2.44
C ILE A 77 -10.27 30.08 -3.34
N LEU A 78 -11.26 29.66 -4.14
CA LEU A 78 -12.11 30.54 -4.94
C LEU A 78 -13.47 30.66 -4.24
N GLN A 79 -13.94 31.89 -4.02
CA GLN A 79 -15.23 32.16 -3.40
C GLN A 79 -16.17 32.81 -4.42
N PHE A 80 -17.38 32.27 -4.55
CA PHE A 80 -18.41 32.76 -5.46
C PHE A 80 -19.55 33.48 -4.71
N ASP A 81 -20.10 34.52 -5.32
CA ASP A 81 -21.20 35.34 -4.78
C ASP A 81 -22.57 34.62 -4.75
N GLY A 82 -22.72 33.51 -5.48
CA GLY A 82 -23.94 32.73 -5.58
C GLY A 82 -23.71 31.22 -5.72
N GLN A 83 -24.81 30.47 -5.78
CA GLN A 83 -24.77 29.02 -6.01
C GLN A 83 -24.97 28.72 -7.51
N GLY A 84 -24.31 27.68 -8.01
CA GLY A 84 -24.36 27.27 -9.42
C GLY A 84 -23.06 27.45 -10.20
N ALA A 85 -21.92 27.72 -9.55
CA ALA A 85 -20.61 27.55 -10.17
C ALA A 85 -20.42 26.10 -10.61
N SER A 86 -19.99 25.88 -11.86
CA SER A 86 -19.49 24.59 -12.34
C SER A 86 -18.02 24.75 -12.72
N PRO A 87 -17.09 24.58 -11.76
CA PRO A 87 -15.65 24.56 -12.02
C PRO A 87 -15.20 23.19 -12.54
N ASP A 88 -14.51 23.18 -13.67
CA ASP A 88 -13.80 22.00 -14.22
C ASP A 88 -12.29 22.17 -13.99
N LEU A 89 -11.61 21.10 -13.57
CA LEU A 89 -10.16 21.09 -13.32
C LEU A 89 -9.44 20.19 -14.31
N ARG A 90 -8.44 20.75 -14.99
CA ARG A 90 -7.65 20.07 -16.03
C ARG A 90 -6.17 20.24 -15.77
N SER A 91 -5.51 19.15 -15.39
CA SER A 91 -4.06 19.10 -15.20
C SER A 91 -3.35 18.89 -16.55
N GLN A 92 -2.73 19.95 -17.07
CA GLN A 92 -2.07 19.99 -18.38
C GLN A 92 -0.55 20.00 -18.19
N GLY A 93 0.03 18.82 -17.94
CA GLY A 93 1.48 18.64 -17.81
C GLY A 93 2.07 19.36 -16.60
N ASN A 94 2.57 20.58 -16.80
CA ASN A 94 3.21 21.43 -15.79
C ASN A 94 2.36 22.68 -15.44
N SER A 95 1.05 22.60 -15.66
CA SER A 95 0.09 23.63 -15.28
C SER A 95 -1.26 23.00 -14.92
N VAL A 96 -1.97 23.58 -13.96
CA VAL A 96 -3.37 23.25 -13.66
C VAL A 96 -4.25 24.36 -14.22
N VAL A 97 -5.17 24.01 -15.10
CA VAL A 97 -6.15 24.93 -15.68
C VAL A 97 -7.50 24.66 -15.02
N ILE A 98 -8.10 25.70 -14.44
CA ILE A 98 -9.42 25.64 -13.83
C ILE A 98 -10.36 26.48 -14.69
N ASP A 99 -11.33 25.84 -15.33
CA ASP A 99 -12.34 26.48 -16.18
C ASP A 99 -13.66 26.59 -15.41
N VAL A 100 -14.02 27.81 -14.98
CA VAL A 100 -15.26 28.08 -14.23
C VAL A 100 -16.33 28.60 -15.19
N GLY A 101 -17.30 27.74 -15.51
CA GLY A 101 -18.45 28.10 -16.35
C GLY A 101 -19.37 29.13 -15.67
N ASN A 102 -19.92 30.06 -16.47
CA ASN A 102 -20.91 31.06 -16.06
C ASN A 102 -20.48 32.04 -14.93
N ALA A 103 -19.21 32.05 -14.52
CA ALA A 103 -18.68 32.99 -13.53
C ALA A 103 -17.88 34.14 -14.18
N ARG A 104 -18.23 35.38 -13.87
CA ARG A 104 -17.52 36.61 -14.31
C ARG A 104 -16.40 36.96 -13.34
N LEU A 105 -15.20 37.24 -13.87
CA LEU A 105 -14.06 37.72 -13.11
C LEU A 105 -13.98 39.26 -13.16
N PRO A 106 -14.23 39.97 -12.04
CA PRO A 106 -14.11 41.43 -12.02
C PRO A 106 -12.64 41.88 -12.14
N GLU A 107 -12.41 43.06 -12.74
CA GLU A 107 -11.07 43.53 -13.16
C GLU A 107 -10.04 43.64 -12.02
N ASN A 108 -10.50 43.88 -10.79
CA ASN A 108 -9.66 43.89 -9.59
C ASN A 108 -8.99 42.54 -9.30
N LEU A 109 -9.58 41.43 -9.74
CA LEU A 109 -9.09 40.06 -9.56
C LEU A 109 -8.42 39.47 -10.83
N GLN A 110 -8.30 40.23 -11.92
CA GLN A 110 -7.60 39.81 -13.16
C GLN A 110 -6.07 39.95 -13.08
N LYS A 111 -5.51 40.18 -11.89
CA LYS A 111 -4.07 40.36 -11.67
C LYS A 111 -3.40 39.02 -11.40
N SER A 112 -2.28 38.77 -12.05
CA SER A 112 -1.42 37.61 -11.77
C SER A 112 -0.89 37.68 -10.34
N ILE A 113 -1.04 36.60 -9.58
CA ILE A 113 -0.55 36.48 -8.20
C ILE A 113 0.72 35.64 -8.21
N ASN A 114 1.83 36.19 -7.69
CA ASN A 114 3.04 35.42 -7.43
C ASN A 114 2.93 34.74 -6.07
N VAL A 115 3.20 33.43 -6.01
CA VAL A 115 3.10 32.62 -4.79
C VAL A 115 4.38 31.82 -4.50
N THR A 116 5.50 32.18 -5.14
CA THR A 116 6.82 31.55 -4.90
C THR A 116 7.24 31.54 -3.44
N ASP A 117 6.93 32.61 -2.70
CA ASP A 117 7.43 32.86 -1.36
C ASP A 117 6.80 31.93 -0.32
N PHE A 118 5.69 31.27 -0.67
CA PHE A 118 5.04 30.26 0.16
C PHE A 118 5.72 28.88 0.10
N ALA A 119 6.75 28.70 -0.75
CA ALA A 119 7.48 27.45 -0.94
C ALA A 119 6.56 26.23 -1.22
N THR A 120 5.55 26.44 -2.08
CA THR A 120 4.64 25.40 -2.59
C THR A 120 5.02 24.99 -4.02
N PRO A 121 4.47 23.89 -4.58
CA PRO A 121 4.69 23.52 -5.99
C PRO A 121 4.14 24.53 -7.01
N VAL A 122 3.26 25.43 -6.59
CA VAL A 122 2.67 26.48 -7.42
C VAL A 122 3.58 27.72 -7.36
N GLN A 123 3.91 28.27 -8.53
CA GLN A 123 4.70 29.51 -8.63
C GLN A 123 3.85 30.75 -8.90
N ARG A 124 2.84 30.61 -9.78
CA ARG A 124 2.01 31.74 -10.24
C ARG A 124 0.58 31.30 -10.51
N ILE A 125 -0.36 32.17 -10.18
CA ILE A 125 -1.78 32.05 -10.51
C ILE A 125 -2.11 33.18 -11.49
N ASP A 126 -2.51 32.84 -12.71
CA ASP A 126 -2.88 33.77 -13.77
C ASP A 126 -4.40 33.66 -14.06
N PRO A 127 -5.26 34.46 -13.40
CA PRO A 127 -6.70 34.47 -13.62
C PRO A 127 -7.07 35.34 -14.84
N LYS A 128 -7.88 34.80 -15.76
CA LYS A 128 -8.26 35.42 -17.04
C LYS A 128 -9.75 35.23 -17.34
N PRO A 129 -10.45 36.21 -17.91
CA PRO A 129 -11.80 36.00 -18.43
C PRO A 129 -11.74 35.10 -19.68
N TYR A 130 -12.63 34.10 -19.78
CA TYR A 130 -12.66 33.16 -20.89
C TYR A 130 -14.11 32.83 -21.30
N GLY A 131 -14.52 33.26 -22.49
CA GLY A 131 -15.73 32.74 -23.17
C GLY A 131 -17.06 32.81 -22.40
N GLY A 132 -17.25 33.82 -21.53
CA GLY A 132 -18.45 33.93 -20.67
C GLY A 132 -18.31 33.25 -19.30
N GLY A 133 -17.15 32.67 -19.01
CA GLY A 133 -16.71 32.21 -17.70
C GLY A 133 -15.34 32.78 -17.33
N THR A 134 -14.67 32.12 -16.39
CA THR A 134 -13.34 32.50 -15.88
C THR A 134 -12.40 31.31 -15.97
N GLN A 135 -11.19 31.52 -16.50
CA GLN A 135 -10.13 30.53 -16.53
C GLN A 135 -9.01 30.95 -15.57
N LEU A 136 -8.55 30.05 -14.69
CA LEU A 136 -7.37 30.28 -13.85
C LEU A 136 -6.30 29.29 -14.26
N VAL A 137 -5.10 29.78 -14.58
CA VAL A 137 -3.94 28.96 -14.91
C VAL A 137 -2.96 29.01 -13.74
N LEU A 138 -2.68 27.86 -13.13
CA LEU A 138 -1.70 27.70 -12.07
C LEU A 138 -0.45 27.05 -12.66
N ASN A 139 0.65 27.79 -12.68
CA ASN A 139 1.93 27.28 -13.17
C ASN A 139 2.67 26.58 -12.03
N THR A 140 3.05 25.33 -12.24
CA THR A 140 3.86 24.53 -11.29
C THR A 140 5.30 24.38 -11.77
N ASN A 141 6.19 23.82 -10.94
CA ASN A 141 7.58 23.55 -11.31
C ASN A 141 8.08 22.12 -11.03
N THR A 142 7.30 21.33 -10.31
CA THR A 142 7.58 19.93 -9.99
C THR A 142 6.40 19.06 -10.37
N ALA A 143 6.60 17.75 -10.48
CA ALA A 143 5.49 16.81 -10.51
C ALA A 143 4.59 17.05 -9.28
N PHE A 144 3.28 17.13 -9.51
CA PHE A 144 2.29 17.47 -8.50
C PHE A 144 1.11 16.50 -8.55
N GLU A 145 0.35 16.47 -7.47
CA GLU A 145 -0.97 15.84 -7.43
C GLU A 145 -2.00 16.92 -7.11
N SER A 146 -3.13 16.90 -7.82
CA SER A 146 -4.15 17.95 -7.78
C SER A 146 -5.47 17.36 -7.32
N LEU A 147 -5.92 17.74 -6.12
CA LEU A 147 -7.21 17.40 -5.56
C LEU A 147 -8.10 18.65 -5.57
N ALA A 148 -9.37 18.53 -5.93
CA ALA A 148 -10.31 19.64 -5.86
C ALA A 148 -11.65 19.21 -5.29
N TYR A 149 -12.26 20.09 -4.49
CA TYR A 149 -13.58 19.89 -3.91
C TYR A 149 -14.34 21.21 -3.81
N GLN A 150 -15.67 21.12 -3.95
CA GLN A 150 -16.56 22.27 -3.82
C GLN A 150 -17.35 22.15 -2.50
N SER A 151 -17.27 23.18 -1.67
CA SER A 151 -17.99 23.28 -0.41
C SER A 151 -18.91 24.50 -0.46
N GLY A 152 -20.17 24.28 -0.87
CA GLY A 152 -21.14 25.35 -1.08
C GLY A 152 -20.69 26.38 -2.10
N ASN A 153 -20.37 27.59 -1.62
CA ASN A 153 -19.92 28.74 -2.41
C ASN A 153 -18.39 28.82 -2.59
N GLU A 154 -17.63 27.88 -2.01
CA GLU A 154 -16.17 27.84 -2.13
C GLU A 154 -15.72 26.64 -2.98
N TYR A 155 -14.79 26.88 -3.89
CA TYR A 155 -14.06 25.83 -4.60
C TYR A 155 -12.62 25.84 -4.14
N VAL A 156 -12.18 24.71 -3.58
CA VAL A 156 -10.85 24.54 -3.01
C VAL A 156 -10.07 23.58 -3.89
N VAL A 157 -8.90 24.03 -4.36
CA VAL A 157 -7.96 23.21 -5.11
C VAL A 157 -6.69 23.09 -4.29
N GLU A 158 -6.29 21.85 -4.01
CA GLU A 158 -5.08 21.52 -3.30
C GLU A 158 -4.08 20.86 -4.25
N ILE A 159 -2.88 21.43 -4.28
CA ILE A 159 -1.78 21.01 -5.15
C ILE A 159 -0.62 20.59 -4.26
N SER A 160 -0.50 19.29 -4.03
CA SER A 160 0.59 18.70 -3.25
C SER A 160 1.78 18.36 -4.16
N PRO A 161 3.03 18.43 -3.66
CA PRO A 161 4.17 17.90 -4.39
C PRO A 161 4.00 16.39 -4.51
N ARG A 162 4.16 15.83 -5.71
CA ARG A 162 4.24 14.37 -5.87
C ARG A 162 5.56 13.92 -5.26
N GLN A 163 5.53 13.54 -3.99
CA GLN A 163 6.63 12.85 -3.35
C GLN A 163 6.81 11.51 -4.08
N ALA A 164 7.96 11.34 -4.74
CA ALA A 164 8.37 10.02 -5.20
C ALA A 164 8.58 9.16 -3.95
N ALA A 165 7.64 8.25 -3.68
CA ALA A 165 7.65 7.47 -2.45
C ALA A 165 9.01 6.77 -2.29
N PRO A 166 9.75 6.99 -1.17
CA PRO A 166 10.91 6.16 -0.88
C PRO A 166 10.42 4.72 -0.75
N ALA A 167 11.11 3.80 -1.43
CA ALA A 167 10.69 2.41 -1.50
C ALA A 167 10.92 1.69 -0.16
N THR A 168 9.97 1.82 0.77
CA THR A 168 9.99 1.17 2.09
C THR A 168 8.69 0.44 2.39
N GLY A 169 8.70 -0.89 2.21
CA GLY A 169 8.02 -1.81 3.12
C GLY A 169 6.52 -2.11 2.95
N ALA A 170 5.77 -1.44 2.08
CA ALA A 170 4.33 -1.71 1.92
C ALA A 170 4.03 -2.67 0.75
N VAL A 171 3.61 -3.90 1.07
CA VAL A 171 3.07 -4.89 0.12
C VAL A 171 1.59 -4.62 -0.19
N THR A 172 1.32 -3.62 -1.03
CA THR A 172 0.01 -3.35 -1.62
C THR A 172 -0.12 -4.12 -2.94
N ALA A 173 -1.33 -4.47 -3.38
CA ALA A 173 -1.52 -5.14 -4.68
C ALA A 173 -0.89 -4.37 -5.86
N SER A 174 -0.81 -3.04 -5.77
CA SER A 174 -0.12 -2.16 -6.71
C SER A 174 1.41 -2.31 -6.68
N SER A 175 2.03 -2.55 -5.52
CA SER A 175 3.47 -2.83 -5.45
C SER A 175 3.80 -4.28 -5.83
N VAL A 176 2.85 -5.22 -5.73
CA VAL A 176 2.97 -6.55 -6.34
C VAL A 176 2.93 -6.48 -7.86
N SER A 177 2.04 -5.69 -8.46
CA SER A 177 1.99 -5.52 -9.93
C SER A 177 3.15 -4.69 -10.47
N GLN A 178 3.63 -3.67 -9.74
CA GLN A 178 4.86 -2.95 -10.08
C GLN A 178 6.12 -3.80 -9.86
N ALA A 179 6.17 -4.67 -8.84
CA ALA A 179 7.24 -5.67 -8.71
C ALA A 179 7.19 -6.71 -9.84
N ALA A 180 6.00 -7.14 -10.29
CA ALA A 180 5.87 -8.01 -11.46
C ALA A 180 6.34 -7.33 -12.76
N ALA A 181 6.07 -6.03 -12.93
CA ALA A 181 6.59 -5.23 -14.04
C ALA A 181 8.12 -5.04 -13.96
N ALA A 182 8.67 -4.80 -12.77
CA ALA A 182 10.11 -4.68 -12.53
C ALA A 182 10.85 -6.03 -12.70
N LEU A 183 10.22 -7.15 -12.32
CA LEU A 183 10.71 -8.50 -12.62
C LEU A 183 10.72 -8.80 -14.14
N GLY A 184 9.81 -8.17 -14.90
CA GLY A 184 9.82 -8.18 -16.36
C GLY A 184 10.99 -7.41 -16.98
N GLN A 185 11.61 -6.48 -16.23
CA GLN A 185 12.84 -5.79 -16.59
C GLN A 185 13.95 -6.02 -15.56
N ARG A 186 14.35 -7.29 -15.39
CA ARG A 186 15.79 -7.55 -15.20
C ARG A 186 16.51 -6.94 -16.40
N GLY A 187 17.11 -5.77 -16.19
CA GLY A 187 17.79 -5.01 -17.24
C GLY A 187 18.98 -5.80 -17.77
N TYR A 188 18.76 -6.55 -18.85
CA TYR A 188 19.81 -7.26 -19.55
C TYR A 188 20.79 -6.23 -20.12
N SER A 189 22.05 -6.34 -19.69
CA SER A 189 23.11 -5.34 -19.92
C SER A 189 24.26 -5.90 -20.74
N GLY A 190 24.16 -7.17 -21.14
CA GLY A 190 25.15 -7.82 -21.98
C GLY A 190 25.26 -7.18 -23.37
N LYS A 191 26.47 -7.27 -23.95
CA LYS A 191 26.68 -6.95 -25.37
C LYS A 191 25.69 -7.76 -26.23
N PRO A 192 25.03 -7.15 -27.22
CA PRO A 192 24.13 -7.88 -28.11
C PRO A 192 24.92 -8.83 -29.00
N VAL A 193 24.44 -10.07 -29.06
CA VAL A 193 25.03 -11.17 -29.82
C VAL A 193 23.96 -11.85 -30.67
N THR A 194 24.41 -12.56 -31.71
CA THR A 194 23.54 -13.32 -32.62
C THR A 194 24.03 -14.75 -32.64
N PHE A 195 23.18 -15.68 -32.22
CA PHE A 195 23.50 -17.11 -32.12
C PHE A 195 22.54 -17.93 -32.98
N ASN A 196 23.05 -18.98 -33.61
CA ASN A 196 22.24 -19.94 -34.35
C ASN A 196 22.73 -21.35 -34.00
N PHE A 197 22.03 -22.00 -33.07
CA PHE A 197 22.31 -23.36 -32.65
C PHE A 197 21.23 -24.29 -33.21
N GLN A 198 21.66 -25.36 -33.85
CA GLN A 198 20.79 -26.43 -34.33
C GLN A 198 21.35 -27.75 -33.82
N ASP A 199 20.61 -28.40 -32.92
CA ASP A 199 20.98 -29.66 -32.27
C ASP A 199 22.37 -29.66 -31.57
N VAL A 200 22.71 -28.54 -30.90
CA VAL A 200 24.02 -28.38 -30.24
C VAL A 200 23.93 -28.78 -28.77
N PRO A 201 24.89 -29.54 -28.20
CA PRO A 201 24.92 -29.85 -26.78
C PRO A 201 24.94 -28.59 -25.91
N VAL A 202 24.16 -28.57 -24.82
CA VAL A 202 24.05 -27.39 -23.94
C VAL A 202 25.41 -26.94 -23.39
N ARG A 203 26.30 -27.89 -23.06
CA ARG A 203 27.65 -27.59 -22.54
C ARG A 203 28.47 -26.74 -23.53
N THR A 204 28.38 -27.04 -24.83
CA THR A 204 29.03 -26.27 -25.90
C THR A 204 28.42 -24.89 -26.07
N VAL A 205 27.08 -24.78 -25.97
CA VAL A 205 26.39 -23.48 -26.01
C VAL A 205 26.79 -22.59 -24.82
N LEU A 206 26.85 -23.15 -23.61
CA LEU A 206 27.29 -22.43 -22.41
C LEU A 206 28.75 -21.97 -22.53
N GLN A 207 29.62 -22.79 -23.10
CA GLN A 207 31.02 -22.43 -23.36
C GLN A 207 31.13 -21.26 -24.35
N LEU A 208 30.40 -21.28 -25.48
CA LEU A 208 30.47 -20.17 -26.44
C LEU A 208 29.95 -18.85 -25.83
N VAL A 209 28.89 -18.91 -25.02
CA VAL A 209 28.39 -17.73 -24.28
C VAL A 209 29.40 -17.24 -23.24
N ALA A 210 30.14 -18.15 -22.59
CA ALA A 210 31.21 -17.83 -21.64
C ALA A 210 32.37 -17.08 -22.32
N GLU A 211 32.80 -17.56 -23.49
CA GLU A 211 33.87 -16.97 -24.31
C GLU A 211 33.49 -15.55 -24.80
N GLU A 212 32.29 -15.37 -25.36
CA GLU A 212 31.78 -14.06 -25.81
C GLU A 212 31.62 -13.05 -24.64
N SER A 213 31.16 -13.52 -23.48
CA SER A 213 30.94 -12.68 -22.30
C SER A 213 32.20 -12.41 -21.47
N ASN A 214 33.31 -13.12 -21.75
CA ASN A 214 34.54 -13.14 -20.94
C ASN A 214 34.26 -13.53 -19.46
N LEU A 215 33.36 -14.50 -19.25
CA LEU A 215 33.00 -15.01 -17.93
C LEU A 215 33.39 -16.49 -17.79
N ASN A 216 33.79 -16.88 -16.58
CA ASN A 216 34.08 -18.28 -16.29
C ASN A 216 32.77 -19.02 -16.01
N VAL A 217 32.37 -19.94 -16.88
CA VAL A 217 31.17 -20.78 -16.68
C VAL A 217 31.59 -22.23 -16.43
N VAL A 218 31.11 -22.82 -15.34
CA VAL A 218 31.35 -24.21 -14.96
C VAL A 218 30.01 -24.95 -15.00
N ALA A 219 29.86 -25.90 -15.92
CA ALA A 219 28.69 -26.78 -15.97
C ALA A 219 28.93 -28.05 -15.14
N SER A 220 27.96 -28.48 -14.34
CA SER A 220 28.00 -29.81 -13.70
C SER A 220 27.89 -30.92 -14.75
N ASP A 221 28.38 -32.13 -14.43
CA ASP A 221 28.36 -33.23 -15.41
C ASP A 221 26.94 -33.75 -15.71
N SER A 222 26.00 -33.49 -14.79
CA SER A 222 24.56 -33.71 -14.93
C SER A 222 23.88 -32.81 -15.98
N VAL A 223 24.55 -31.75 -16.48
CA VAL A 223 24.04 -30.92 -17.59
C VAL A 223 24.13 -31.69 -18.90
N GLN A 224 22.98 -32.21 -19.36
CA GLN A 224 22.85 -33.07 -20.54
C GLN A 224 21.76 -32.59 -21.51
N GLY A 225 21.89 -33.01 -22.77
CA GLY A 225 20.92 -32.75 -23.84
C GLY A 225 21.29 -31.64 -24.81
N ASN A 226 20.51 -31.55 -25.89
CA ASN A 226 20.80 -30.70 -27.05
C ASN A 226 19.77 -29.56 -27.17
N VAL A 227 20.19 -28.41 -27.67
CA VAL A 227 19.37 -27.21 -27.85
C VAL A 227 19.38 -26.76 -29.30
N THR A 228 18.21 -26.39 -29.79
CA THR A 228 18.00 -25.73 -31.07
C THR A 228 17.36 -24.38 -30.80
N LEU A 229 18.07 -23.28 -31.09
CA LEU A 229 17.57 -21.92 -30.94
C LEU A 229 18.29 -20.95 -31.87
N ARG A 230 17.59 -19.87 -32.23
CA ARG A 230 18.14 -18.77 -33.03
C ARG A 230 17.84 -17.45 -32.33
N LEU A 231 18.88 -16.70 -32.03
CA LEU A 231 18.85 -15.39 -31.36
C LEU A 231 19.47 -14.37 -32.31
N ILE A 232 18.84 -13.22 -32.47
CA ILE A 232 19.32 -12.14 -33.35
C ILE A 232 19.35 -10.86 -32.53
N ASN A 233 20.52 -10.24 -32.40
CA ASN A 233 20.70 -8.99 -31.66
C ASN A 233 20.15 -9.05 -30.21
N VAL A 234 20.45 -10.13 -29.49
CA VAL A 234 20.00 -10.36 -28.10
C VAL A 234 21.19 -10.21 -27.15
N PRO A 235 21.09 -9.46 -26.03
CA PRO A 235 22.12 -9.43 -24.99
C PRO A 235 22.54 -10.83 -24.53
N TRP A 236 23.85 -11.07 -24.37
CA TRP A 236 24.35 -12.42 -24.03
C TRP A 236 23.81 -12.96 -22.69
N ASP A 237 23.46 -12.10 -21.75
CA ASP A 237 22.88 -12.44 -20.44
C ASP A 237 21.41 -12.86 -20.58
N GLN A 238 20.67 -12.23 -21.49
CA GLN A 238 19.34 -12.69 -21.91
C GLN A 238 19.42 -14.01 -22.68
N ALA A 239 20.42 -14.17 -23.56
CA ALA A 239 20.66 -15.42 -24.29
C ALA A 239 20.93 -16.59 -23.34
N LEU A 240 21.77 -16.37 -22.31
CA LEU A 240 22.04 -17.34 -21.25
C LEU A 240 20.75 -17.75 -20.50
N ASP A 241 19.94 -16.79 -20.08
CA ASP A 241 18.68 -17.08 -19.35
C ASP A 241 17.66 -17.84 -20.22
N ILE A 242 17.65 -17.61 -21.54
CA ILE A 242 16.83 -18.38 -22.48
C ILE A 242 17.33 -19.83 -22.58
N VAL A 243 18.64 -20.05 -22.71
CA VAL A 243 19.26 -21.39 -22.77
C VAL A 243 18.96 -22.18 -21.49
N LEU A 244 19.16 -21.57 -20.33
CA LEU A 244 18.92 -22.20 -19.03
C LEU A 244 17.45 -22.59 -18.85
N ARG A 245 16.53 -21.67 -19.13
CA ARG A 245 15.08 -21.90 -19.05
C ARG A 245 14.59 -22.99 -20.00
N ALA A 246 15.15 -23.06 -21.21
CA ALA A 246 14.77 -24.08 -22.20
C ALA A 246 15.12 -25.53 -21.77
N LYS A 247 15.97 -25.70 -20.75
CA LYS A 247 16.43 -27.01 -20.27
C LYS A 247 16.22 -27.26 -18.78
N GLY A 248 15.52 -26.37 -18.06
CA GLY A 248 15.33 -26.51 -16.60
C GLY A 248 16.65 -26.45 -15.81
N LEU A 249 17.63 -25.74 -16.36
CA LEU A 249 18.89 -25.45 -15.70
C LEU A 249 18.78 -24.13 -14.97
N ASP A 250 19.59 -23.96 -13.94
CA ASP A 250 19.69 -22.72 -13.19
C ASP A 250 21.17 -22.39 -12.93
N LYS A 251 21.45 -21.13 -12.59
CA LYS A 251 22.81 -20.62 -12.40
C LYS A 251 23.01 -20.05 -10.99
N ARG A 252 24.19 -20.27 -10.42
CA ARG A 252 24.70 -19.50 -9.27
C ARG A 252 25.96 -18.77 -9.66
N ARG A 253 26.15 -17.59 -9.06
CA ARG A 253 27.29 -16.73 -9.33
C ARG A 253 28.07 -16.53 -8.04
N ASP A 254 29.22 -17.18 -7.98
CA ASP A 254 30.18 -17.01 -6.90
C ASP A 254 31.31 -16.09 -7.41
N GLY A 255 31.09 -14.79 -7.25
CA GLY A 255 31.99 -13.73 -7.71
C GLY A 255 32.18 -13.69 -9.22
N GLY A 256 33.33 -14.19 -9.69
CA GLY A 256 33.74 -14.22 -11.10
C GLY A 256 33.48 -15.54 -11.83
N VAL A 257 32.86 -16.52 -11.16
CA VAL A 257 32.50 -17.82 -11.73
C VAL A 257 30.98 -18.00 -11.68
N ILE A 258 30.41 -18.54 -12.76
CA ILE A 258 29.01 -18.95 -12.86
C ILE A 258 28.96 -20.47 -12.87
N TRP A 259 28.42 -21.07 -11.82
CA TRP A 259 28.10 -22.48 -11.77
C TRP A 259 26.71 -22.71 -12.39
N VAL A 260 26.61 -23.68 -13.30
CA VAL A 260 25.35 -24.07 -13.97
C VAL A 260 25.08 -25.55 -13.69
N ALA A 261 23.90 -25.83 -13.16
CA ALA A 261 23.45 -27.18 -12.83
C ALA A 261 21.94 -27.35 -13.08
N PRO A 262 21.43 -28.60 -13.15
CA PRO A 262 20.00 -28.85 -13.14
C PRO A 262 19.35 -28.31 -11.86
N GLN A 263 18.17 -27.69 -12.00
CA GLN A 263 17.41 -27.14 -10.87
C GLN A 263 17.26 -28.10 -9.65
N PRO A 264 16.99 -29.42 -9.78
CA PRO A 264 16.84 -30.29 -8.61
C PRO A 264 18.15 -30.57 -7.86
N GLU A 265 19.30 -30.61 -8.55
CA GLU A 265 20.61 -30.75 -7.91
C GLU A 265 20.95 -29.49 -7.12
N LEU A 266 20.66 -28.34 -7.71
CA LEU A 266 20.93 -27.05 -7.12
C LEU A 266 20.07 -26.77 -5.88
N ALA A 267 18.76 -27.05 -5.97
CA ALA A 267 17.84 -26.93 -4.84
C ALA A 267 18.23 -27.87 -3.68
N LYS A 268 18.70 -29.09 -4.00
CA LYS A 268 19.21 -30.01 -2.98
C LYS A 268 20.50 -29.49 -2.34
N PHE A 269 21.45 -28.98 -3.12
CA PHE A 269 22.70 -28.42 -2.59
C PHE A 269 22.44 -27.22 -1.66
N GLU A 270 21.48 -26.36 -2.03
CA GLU A 270 21.00 -25.29 -1.16
C GLU A 270 20.38 -25.85 0.12
N GLN A 271 19.45 -26.81 0.02
CA GLN A 271 18.84 -27.44 1.19
C GLN A 271 19.88 -28.08 2.12
N ASP A 272 20.79 -28.92 1.59
CA ASP A 272 21.84 -29.59 2.36
C ASP A 272 22.76 -28.55 3.06
N LYS A 273 22.99 -27.38 2.44
CA LYS A 273 23.77 -26.26 3.01
C LYS A 273 23.01 -25.53 4.13
N GLU A 274 21.72 -25.28 3.95
CA GLU A 274 20.89 -24.64 4.98
C GLU A 274 20.67 -25.58 6.18
N ASP A 275 20.41 -26.86 5.92
CA ASP A 275 20.30 -27.91 6.95
C ASP A 275 21.63 -28.09 7.70
N ALA A 276 22.77 -28.03 7.00
CA ALA A 276 24.09 -28.03 7.64
C ALA A 276 24.31 -26.79 8.52
N ARG A 277 23.92 -25.59 8.08
CA ARG A 277 23.99 -24.36 8.89
C ARG A 277 23.10 -24.47 10.13
N ILE A 278 21.84 -24.86 9.96
CA ILE A 278 20.87 -25.05 11.04
C ILE A 278 21.37 -26.12 12.02
N ALA A 279 22.01 -27.18 11.54
CA ALA A 279 22.58 -28.22 12.38
C ALA A 279 23.89 -27.80 13.07
N ILE A 280 24.63 -26.82 12.55
CA ILE A 280 25.75 -26.19 13.28
C ILE A 280 25.19 -25.30 14.40
N GLU A 281 24.26 -24.39 14.06
CA GLU A 281 23.63 -23.47 15.03
C GLU A 281 22.92 -24.24 16.16
N ASN A 282 22.20 -25.32 15.85
CA ASN A 282 21.56 -26.18 16.87
C ASN A 282 22.54 -26.99 17.72
N ARG A 283 23.82 -27.13 17.32
CA ARG A 283 24.87 -27.80 18.09
C ARG A 283 25.72 -26.82 18.93
N GLU A 284 25.53 -25.52 18.79
CA GLU A 284 26.13 -24.54 19.70
C GLU A 284 25.54 -24.70 21.11
N ASP A 285 26.37 -24.48 22.13
CA ASP A 285 25.98 -24.61 23.53
C ASP A 285 25.06 -23.46 23.95
N LEU A 286 23.99 -23.80 24.68
CA LEU A 286 23.08 -22.80 25.25
C LEU A 286 23.72 -22.18 26.49
N VAL A 287 23.80 -20.85 26.48
CA VAL A 287 24.24 -20.05 27.63
C VAL A 287 23.00 -19.43 28.27
N THR A 288 23.04 -19.20 29.59
CA THR A 288 21.99 -18.47 30.31
C THR A 288 22.54 -17.12 30.76
N ASP A 289 21.82 -16.05 30.42
CA ASP A 289 22.16 -14.66 30.72
C ASP A 289 21.01 -14.00 31.49
N TYR A 290 21.34 -13.02 32.33
CA TYR A 290 20.39 -12.31 33.19
C TYR A 290 20.44 -10.82 32.88
N VAL A 291 19.33 -10.26 32.41
CA VAL A 291 19.20 -8.86 32.02
C VAL A 291 18.20 -8.18 32.96
N GLN A 292 18.71 -7.29 33.82
CA GLN A 292 17.87 -6.42 34.66
C GLN A 292 17.31 -5.27 33.82
N ILE A 293 16.02 -4.97 34.01
CA ILE A 293 15.31 -3.88 33.32
C ILE A 293 15.04 -2.74 34.31
N ASN A 294 15.16 -1.49 33.85
CA ASN A 294 15.19 -0.31 34.72
C ASN A 294 13.95 0.58 34.57
N TYR A 295 13.50 0.81 33.33
CA TYR A 295 12.41 1.72 32.99
C TYR A 295 11.13 0.99 32.60
N HIS A 296 11.25 -0.21 32.03
CA HIS A 296 10.13 -1.06 31.62
C HIS A 296 9.87 -2.24 32.58
N ASN A 297 8.74 -2.91 32.42
CA ASN A 297 8.39 -4.11 33.20
C ASN A 297 8.80 -5.41 32.47
N ALA A 298 9.46 -6.32 33.18
CA ALA A 298 9.95 -7.60 32.66
C ALA A 298 8.83 -8.50 32.11
N GLY A 299 7.67 -8.56 32.78
CA GLY A 299 6.50 -9.30 32.32
C GLY A 299 5.90 -8.71 31.04
N ALA A 300 5.91 -7.38 30.89
CA ALA A 300 5.45 -6.71 29.67
C ALA A 300 6.41 -6.95 28.49
N ILE A 301 7.72 -6.86 28.70
CA ILE A 301 8.73 -7.17 27.67
C ILE A 301 8.69 -8.67 27.31
N PHE A 302 8.54 -9.56 28.29
CA PHE A 302 8.38 -11.00 28.02
C PHE A 302 7.15 -11.31 27.16
N LYS A 303 6.00 -10.67 27.45
CA LYS A 303 4.80 -10.77 26.61
C LYS A 303 5.10 -10.25 25.21
N ALA A 304 5.63 -9.04 25.05
CA ALA A 304 5.97 -8.49 23.74
C ALA A 304 6.92 -9.41 22.92
N LEU A 305 7.92 -10.02 23.56
CA LEU A 305 8.88 -10.92 22.89
C LEU A 305 8.30 -12.31 22.57
N THR A 306 7.40 -12.84 23.39
CA THR A 306 6.75 -14.14 23.15
C THR A 306 5.52 -14.03 22.25
N GLU A 307 4.81 -12.91 22.28
CA GLU A 307 3.76 -12.55 21.33
C GLU A 307 4.37 -12.18 19.97
N ALA A 308 5.52 -11.50 19.90
CA ALA A 308 6.25 -11.32 18.64
C ALA A 308 6.74 -12.65 18.03
N LYS A 309 7.01 -13.67 18.85
CA LYS A 309 7.23 -15.06 18.38
C LYS A 309 5.93 -15.73 17.88
N GLY A 310 4.76 -15.15 18.16
CA GLY A 310 3.42 -15.63 17.78
C GLY A 310 2.66 -14.78 16.75
N ILE A 311 3.15 -13.58 16.37
CA ILE A 311 2.62 -12.78 15.25
C ILE A 311 3.16 -13.37 13.94
N GLY A 312 2.76 -14.62 13.71
CA GLY A 312 3.23 -15.53 12.67
C GLY A 312 2.34 -16.77 12.55
N GLY A 313 1.06 -16.66 12.93
CA GLY A 313 0.05 -17.68 12.68
C GLY A 313 -0.69 -18.20 13.93
N SER A 314 -1.84 -17.59 14.22
CA SER A 314 -2.96 -18.28 14.89
C SER A 314 -4.27 -18.06 14.14
N SER A 315 -4.24 -18.38 12.85
CA SER A 315 -5.42 -18.66 12.03
C SER A 315 -5.14 -19.95 11.27
N GLY A 316 -5.94 -20.99 11.49
CA GLY A 316 -5.61 -22.36 11.06
C GLY A 316 -5.37 -22.49 9.55
N GLY A 317 -4.19 -23.00 9.18
CA GLY A 317 -3.79 -23.28 7.81
C GLY A 317 -2.74 -24.39 7.77
N SER A 318 -3.10 -25.53 7.19
CA SER A 318 -2.20 -26.68 7.04
C SER A 318 -1.21 -26.46 5.88
N GLY A 319 0.09 -26.59 6.14
CA GLY A 319 1.09 -26.90 5.12
C GLY A 319 2.29 -25.93 5.05
N GLY A 320 3.49 -26.51 5.01
CA GLY A 320 4.74 -25.80 4.72
C GLY A 320 5.64 -25.63 5.94
N SER A 321 6.63 -26.50 6.09
CA SER A 321 7.69 -26.40 7.10
C SER A 321 8.73 -25.33 6.72
N SER A 322 8.29 -24.10 6.55
CA SER A 322 9.14 -22.91 6.51
C SER A 322 9.22 -22.36 7.93
N GLN A 323 10.06 -22.99 8.75
CA GLN A 323 10.42 -22.48 10.08
C GLN A 323 11.23 -21.19 9.86
N GLU A 324 10.55 -20.08 9.64
CA GLU A 324 11.22 -18.78 9.58
C GLU A 324 11.89 -18.53 10.93
N ASP A 325 13.22 -18.40 10.89
CA ASP A 325 14.05 -18.00 12.03
C ASP A 325 13.93 -16.48 12.31
N SER A 326 12.74 -15.92 12.02
CA SER A 326 12.29 -14.56 12.31
C SER A 326 11.90 -14.39 13.78
N GLY A 327 11.81 -15.49 14.54
CA GLY A 327 11.76 -15.46 15.98
C GLY A 327 13.06 -14.91 16.60
N PHE A 328 12.93 -14.01 17.57
CA PHE A 328 14.07 -13.47 18.32
C PHE A 328 14.85 -14.52 19.15
N LEU A 329 14.30 -15.73 19.28
CA LEU A 329 14.86 -16.87 20.00
C LEU A 329 15.09 -18.05 19.05
N SER A 330 16.12 -18.85 19.33
CA SER A 330 16.30 -20.16 18.70
C SER A 330 15.09 -21.09 18.96
N SER A 331 14.96 -22.14 18.15
CA SER A 331 14.04 -23.26 18.40
C SER A 331 14.24 -23.89 19.79
N ARG A 332 15.48 -23.85 20.31
CA ARG A 332 15.83 -24.38 21.65
C ARG A 332 15.76 -23.31 22.76
N GLY A 333 15.59 -22.04 22.39
CA GLY A 333 15.69 -20.90 23.30
C GLY A 333 14.48 -20.72 24.22
N ARG A 334 14.73 -20.27 25.45
CA ARG A 334 13.71 -19.98 26.49
C ARG A 334 14.00 -18.63 27.15
N ILE A 335 12.95 -17.82 27.33
CA ILE A 335 12.97 -16.65 28.22
C ILE A 335 12.09 -16.97 29.44
N VAL A 336 12.45 -16.43 30.61
CA VAL A 336 11.62 -16.36 31.80
C VAL A 336 11.74 -14.94 32.39
N ALA A 337 10.62 -14.34 32.79
CA ALA A 337 10.62 -13.07 33.54
C ALA A 337 10.44 -13.35 35.04
N ASP A 338 11.29 -12.75 35.88
CA ASP A 338 11.00 -12.56 37.32
C ASP A 338 10.50 -11.12 37.52
N GLU A 339 9.19 -10.97 37.70
CA GLU A 339 8.54 -9.67 37.95
C GLU A 339 8.95 -9.07 39.30
N ARG A 340 9.37 -9.88 40.28
CA ARG A 340 9.78 -9.41 41.62
C ARG A 340 11.15 -8.74 41.62
N THR A 341 12.05 -9.17 40.72
CA THR A 341 13.39 -8.57 40.54
C THR A 341 13.52 -7.78 39.24
N ASN A 342 12.42 -7.62 38.50
CA ASN A 342 12.36 -7.01 37.18
C ASN A 342 13.48 -7.48 36.23
N THR A 343 13.76 -8.79 36.24
CA THR A 343 14.89 -9.41 35.55
C THR A 343 14.40 -10.43 34.53
N LEU A 344 14.96 -10.38 33.31
CA LEU A 344 14.78 -11.40 32.28
C LEU A 344 15.94 -12.40 32.33
N MET A 345 15.59 -13.67 32.51
CA MET A 345 16.50 -14.81 32.31
C MET A 345 16.32 -15.29 30.87
N ILE A 346 17.41 -15.27 30.08
CA ILE A 346 17.41 -15.67 28.67
C ILE A 346 18.37 -16.85 28.53
N SER A 347 17.87 -17.99 28.05
CA SER A 347 18.67 -19.19 27.77
C SER A 347 18.62 -19.47 26.27
N ASP A 348 19.72 -19.21 25.56
CA ASP A 348 19.81 -19.33 24.10
C ASP A 348 21.29 -19.39 23.65
N ILE A 349 21.51 -19.41 22.34
CA ILE A 349 22.82 -19.34 21.68
C ILE A 349 23.44 -17.95 21.94
N PRO A 350 24.75 -17.83 22.24
CA PRO A 350 25.40 -16.54 22.54
C PRO A 350 25.14 -15.42 21.52
N LYS A 351 25.09 -15.77 20.23
CA LYS A 351 24.77 -14.86 19.13
C LYS A 351 23.35 -14.28 19.20
N LYS A 352 22.36 -15.09 19.60
CA LYS A 352 20.96 -14.67 19.79
C LYS A 352 20.84 -13.82 21.06
N ILE A 353 21.51 -14.20 22.14
CA ILE A 353 21.57 -13.42 23.40
C ILE A 353 22.15 -12.01 23.18
N ALA A 354 23.23 -11.88 22.39
CA ALA A 354 23.81 -10.57 22.07
C ALA A 354 22.80 -9.64 21.36
N ARG A 355 22.09 -10.15 20.35
CA ARG A 355 21.00 -9.44 19.66
C ARG A 355 19.83 -9.10 20.60
N MET A 356 19.48 -9.99 21.52
CA MET A 356 18.44 -9.75 22.52
C MET A 356 18.81 -8.63 23.49
N ARG A 357 20.07 -8.58 23.95
CA ARG A 357 20.59 -7.50 24.80
C ARG A 357 20.52 -6.15 24.10
N GLU A 358 20.88 -6.09 22.81
CA GLU A 358 20.76 -4.89 21.98
C GLU A 358 19.30 -4.43 21.84
N LEU A 359 18.37 -5.36 21.56
CA LEU A 359 16.94 -5.05 21.49
C LEU A 359 16.39 -4.52 22.82
N ILE A 360 16.75 -5.15 23.94
CA ILE A 360 16.31 -4.73 25.28
C ILE A 360 16.85 -3.32 25.61
N SER A 361 18.08 -2.96 25.20
CA SER A 361 18.62 -1.61 25.45
C SER A 361 17.98 -0.50 24.60
N VAL A 362 17.35 -0.85 23.48
CA VAL A 362 16.53 0.08 22.68
C VAL A 362 15.14 0.28 23.31
N ILE A 363 14.55 -0.79 23.87
CA ILE A 363 13.23 -0.75 24.52
C ILE A 363 13.30 -0.13 25.92
N ASP A 364 14.31 -0.47 26.74
CA ASP A 364 14.46 -0.01 28.13
C ASP A 364 14.96 1.44 28.22
N ARG A 365 14.13 2.37 27.74
CA ARG A 365 14.34 3.81 27.80
C ARG A 365 13.28 4.47 28.69
N PRO A 366 13.59 5.61 29.33
CA PRO A 366 12.60 6.39 30.06
C PRO A 366 11.50 6.89 29.11
N VAL A 367 10.28 6.99 29.61
CA VAL A 367 9.14 7.57 28.89
C VAL A 367 9.04 9.07 29.16
N ASP A 368 8.81 9.86 28.11
CA ASP A 368 8.58 11.30 28.22
C ASP A 368 7.22 11.58 28.88
N GLN A 369 7.21 12.49 29.85
CA GLN A 369 5.98 12.92 30.54
C GLN A 369 5.45 14.21 29.91
N VAL A 370 4.16 14.21 29.56
CA VAL A 370 3.48 15.36 28.95
C VAL A 370 2.48 15.96 29.94
N LEU A 371 2.61 17.25 30.23
CA LEU A 371 1.64 18.01 31.00
C LEU A 371 0.49 18.47 30.09
N ILE A 372 -0.75 18.16 30.47
CA ILE A 372 -1.96 18.63 29.80
C ILE A 372 -2.63 19.67 30.70
N GLU A 373 -2.48 20.96 30.39
CA GLU A 373 -3.27 22.02 31.01
C GLU A 373 -4.57 22.23 30.22
N SER A 374 -5.71 22.23 30.92
CA SER A 374 -6.97 22.74 30.37
C SER A 374 -7.46 23.90 31.23
N ARG A 375 -7.88 24.99 30.57
CA ARG A 375 -8.39 26.20 31.24
C ARG A 375 -9.83 26.43 30.84
N ILE A 376 -10.74 26.19 31.77
CA ILE A 376 -12.17 26.47 31.61
C ILE A 376 -12.43 27.87 32.16
N VAL A 377 -12.90 28.78 31.31
CA VAL A 377 -13.28 30.15 31.71
C VAL A 377 -14.80 30.23 31.71
N ILE A 378 -15.39 30.42 32.89
CA ILE A 378 -16.83 30.63 33.05
C ILE A 378 -17.04 32.11 33.39
N ALA A 379 -17.71 32.84 32.50
CA ALA A 379 -18.15 34.21 32.75
C ALA A 379 -19.64 34.20 33.12
N THR A 380 -19.97 34.73 34.30
CA THR A 380 -21.35 34.93 34.75
C THR A 380 -21.62 36.41 34.89
N ASP A 381 -22.59 36.93 34.13
CA ASP A 381 -23.06 38.31 34.26
C ASP A 381 -24.35 38.34 35.07
N THR A 382 -24.26 38.81 36.32
CA THR A 382 -25.39 38.97 37.24
C THR A 382 -25.53 40.43 37.69
N PHE A 383 -25.82 41.30 36.73
CA PHE A 383 -26.13 42.70 37.00
C PHE A 383 -27.55 42.89 37.59
N ALA A 384 -27.64 42.99 38.91
CA ALA A 384 -28.86 43.43 39.61
C ALA A 384 -28.76 44.92 39.98
N ARG A 385 -29.69 45.74 39.48
CA ARG A 385 -29.81 47.16 39.84
C ARG A 385 -31.15 47.43 40.51
N GLU A 386 -31.16 47.42 41.85
CA GLU A 386 -32.31 47.90 42.62
C GLU A 386 -32.22 49.42 42.80
N LEU A 387 -33.19 50.13 42.22
CA LEU A 387 -33.42 51.56 42.43
C LEU A 387 -34.65 51.72 43.33
N GLY A 388 -34.44 52.09 44.58
CA GLY A 388 -35.50 52.35 45.55
C GLY A 388 -35.42 53.76 46.13
N ALA A 389 -36.56 54.43 46.24
CA ALA A 389 -36.69 55.71 46.94
C ALA A 389 -37.66 55.55 48.12
N LYS A 390 -37.22 55.84 49.34
CA LYS A 390 -38.08 55.92 50.53
C LYS A 390 -38.46 57.36 50.79
N PHE A 391 -39.75 57.68 50.63
CA PHE A 391 -40.33 58.93 51.08
C PHE A 391 -41.11 58.70 52.37
N GLY A 392 -40.98 59.61 53.32
CA GLY A 392 -41.75 59.63 54.56
C GLY A 392 -42.29 61.04 54.82
N ILE A 393 -43.56 61.14 55.20
CA ILE A 393 -44.19 62.38 55.65
C ILE A 393 -44.56 62.19 57.12
N SER A 394 -44.02 63.06 57.97
CA SER A 394 -44.38 63.17 59.38
C SER A 394 -45.19 64.45 59.61
N GLY A 395 -46.49 64.32 59.88
CA GLY A 395 -47.32 65.45 60.29
C GLY A 395 -47.43 65.53 61.82
N SER A 396 -47.16 66.70 62.40
CA SER A 396 -47.50 67.01 63.79
C SER A 396 -48.94 67.51 63.90
N ARG A 397 -49.60 67.21 65.02
CA ARG A 397 -50.87 67.83 65.41
C ARG A 397 -50.88 68.11 66.91
#